data_AF-A0A6F8ZFK5-F1
#
_entry.id   AF-A0A6F8ZFK5-F1
#
_cell.length_a   1.000
_cell.length_b   1.000
_cell.length_c   1.000
_cell.angle_alpha   90.00
_cell.angle_beta   90.00
_cell.angle_gamma   90.00
#
_symmetry.space_group_name_H-M   'P 1'
#
loop_
_entity.id
_entity.type
_entity.pdbx_description
1 polymer ?
#
loop_
_entity_poly.entity_id
_entity_poly.type
_entity_poly.pdbx_seq_one_letter_code
_entity_poly.pdbx_strand_id
1 'polypeptide(L)' 'MKRRCQVCGKLFEVPFWSEEAEREKSGKPPAVFICESCQERIQAELQKQKSEE' A
#
# COMPACT_ATOMS: atom_id res chain seq x y z
N MET A 1 7.71 -6.51 10.13
CA MET A 1 7.67 -7.42 8.95
C MET A 1 8.08 -6.64 7.71
N LYS A 2 8.62 -7.27 6.67
CA LYS A 2 9.01 -6.57 5.43
C LYS A 2 8.02 -6.90 4.33
N ARG A 3 7.45 -5.89 3.67
CA ARG A 3 6.57 -6.07 2.51
C ARG A 3 7.10 -5.36 1.28
N ARG A 4 6.89 -5.99 0.14
CA ARG A 4 7.28 -5.47 -1.17
C ARG A 4 6.14 -4.64 -1.74
N CYS A 5 6.42 -3.39 -2.10
CA CYS A 5 5.45 -2.55 -2.81
C CYS A 5 5.21 -3.11 -4.21
N GLN A 6 3.95 -3.31 -4.60
CA GLN A 6 3.60 -3.79 -5.94
C GLN A 6 3.85 -2.75 -7.04
N VAL A 7 3.86 -1.46 -6.69
CA VAL A 7 4.03 -0.37 -7.66
C VAL A 7 5.51 -0.14 -7.98
N CYS A 8 6.36 -0.04 -6.96
CA CYS A 8 7.77 0.30 -7.13
C CYS A 8 8.74 -0.86 -6.84
N GLY A 9 8.26 -2.01 -6.37
CA GLY A 9 9.07 -3.19 -6.09
C GLY A 9 9.99 -3.10 -4.86
N LYS A 10 10.03 -1.96 -4.17
CA LYS A 10 10.86 -1.76 -2.97
C LYS A 10 10.31 -2.51 -1.76
N LEU A 11 11.21 -2.96 -0.89
CA LEU A 11 10.88 -3.55 0.40
C LEU A 11 10.76 -2.45 1.46
N PHE A 12 9.68 -2.47 2.22
CA PHE A 12 9.42 -1.54 3.31
C PHE A 12 9.20 -2.31 4.60
N GLU A 13 9.63 -1.73 5.71
CA GLU A 13 9.35 -2.23 7.04
C GLU A 13 7.98 -1.76 7.48
N VAL A 14 7.08 -2.72 7.63
CA VAL A 14 5.72 -2.49 8.10
C VAL A 14 5.60 -2.93 9.55
N PRO A 15 5.00 -2.10 10.43
CA PRO A 15 4.91 -2.40 11.85
C PRO A 15 3.99 -3.60 12.12
N PHE A 16 4.25 -4.29 13.22
CA PHE A 16 3.59 -5.56 13.55
C PHE A 16 2.10 -5.42 13.93
N TRP A 17 1.66 -4.20 14.22
CA TRP A 17 0.29 -3.81 14.52
C TRP A 17 -0.45 -3.19 13.32
N SER A 18 0.15 -3.20 12.12
CA SER A 18 -0.58 -2.81 10.92
C SER A 18 -1.67 -3.82 10.61
N GLU A 19 -2.78 -3.36 10.04
CA GLU A 19 -3.87 -4.22 9.57
C GLU A 19 -3.35 -5.29 8.59
N GLU A 20 -2.34 -4.95 7.80
CA GLU A 20 -1.62 -5.86 6.91
C GLU A 20 -0.95 -7.02 7.64
N ALA A 21 -0.41 -6.76 8.84
CA ALA A 21 0.24 -7.72 9.72
C ALA A 21 -0.80 -8.68 10.30
N GLU A 22 -1.93 -8.12 10.72
CA GLU A 22 -3.03 -8.87 11.30
C GLU A 22 -3.71 -9.77 10.27
N ARG A 23 -3.87 -9.29 9.03
CA ARG A 23 -4.38 -10.10 7.92
C ARG A 23 -3.47 -11.30 7.62
N GLU A 24 -2.15 -11.09 7.63
CA GLU A 24 -1.17 -12.16 7.41
C GLU A 24 -1.21 -13.20 8.55
N LYS A 25 -1.27 -12.75 9.81
CA LYS A 25 -1.46 -13.62 10.98
C LYS A 25 -2.77 -14.41 10.93
N SER A 26 -3.84 -13.78 10.43
CA SER A 26 -5.16 -14.39 10.32
C SER A 26 -5.27 -15.40 9.17
N GLY A 27 -4.20 -15.63 8.38
CA GLY A 27 -4.23 -16.51 7.21
C GLY A 27 -5.10 -15.97 6.06
N LYS A 28 -5.45 -14.68 6.10
CA LYS A 28 -6.12 -14.01 4.98
C LYS A 28 -5.10 -13.74 3.88
N PRO A 29 -5.51 -13.74 2.60
CA PRO A 29 -4.60 -13.45 1.50
C PRO A 29 -3.88 -12.10 1.74
N PRO A 30 -2.57 -12.01 1.47
CA PRO A 30 -1.83 -10.79 1.73
C PRO A 30 -2.45 -9.67 0.88
N ALA A 31 -2.91 -8.61 1.55
CA ALA A 31 -3.33 -7.41 0.85
C ALA A 31 -2.15 -6.89 0.00
N VAL A 32 -2.46 -6.40 -1.19
CA VAL A 32 -1.47 -5.72 -2.04
C VAL A 32 -0.87 -4.58 -1.23
N PHE A 33 0.43 -4.64 -1.01
CA PHE A 33 1.14 -3.58 -0.32
C PHE A 33 1.52 -2.48 -1.30
N ILE A 34 1.11 -1.25 -1.00
CA ILE A 34 1.50 -0.04 -1.71
C ILE A 34 2.15 0.86 -0.68
N CYS A 35 3.36 1.32 -0.95
CA CYS A 35 4.04 2.24 -0.04
C CYS A 35 3.37 3.62 -0.08
N GLU A 36 3.52 4.38 1.00
CA GLU A 36 2.93 5.71 1.17
C GLU A 36 3.19 6.62 -0.03
N SER A 37 4.44 6.75 -0.48
CA SER A 37 4.76 7.59 -1.65
C SER A 37 4.08 7.16 -2.96
N CYS A 38 3.84 5.85 -3.14
CA CYS A 38 3.10 5.36 -4.31
C CYS A 38 1.61 5.62 -4.15
N GLN A 39 1.08 5.47 -2.93
CA GLN A 39 -0.31 5.77 -2.61
C GLN A 39 -0.61 7.27 -2.81
N GLU A 40 0.25 8.16 -2.34
CA GLU A 40 0.13 9.60 -2.53
C GLU A 40 0.12 9.98 -4.01
N ARG A 41 1.03 9.41 -4.81
CA ARG A 41 1.04 9.64 -6.27
C ARG A 41 -0.27 9.22 -6.92
N ILE A 42 -0.79 8.05 -6.58
CA ILE A 42 -2.07 7.56 -7.13
C ILE A 42 -3.22 8.51 -6.72
N GLN A 43 -3.26 8.93 -5.46
CA GLN A 43 -4.28 9.87 -4.97
C GLN A 43 -4.20 11.23 -5.68
N ALA A 44 -2.99 11.76 -5.88
CA ALA A 44 -2.78 13.01 -6.58
C ALA A 44 -3.27 12.94 -8.04
N GLU A 45 -2.99 11.84 -8.75
CA GLU A 45 -3.47 11.66 -10.12
C GLU A 45 -4.99 11.48 -10.19
N LEU A 46 -5.60 10.75 -9.25
CA LEU A 46 -7.05 10.62 -9.14
C LEU A 46 -7.74 11.98 -8.88
N GLN A 47 -7.14 12.83 -8.03
CA GLN A 47 -7.67 14.16 -7.75
C GLN A 47 -7.61 15.08 -8.98
N LYS A 48 -6.53 15.00 -9.77
CA LYS A 48 -6.42 15.76 -11.03
C LYS A 48 -7.50 15.36 -12.03
N GLN A 49 -7.69 14.05 -12.25
CA GLN A 49 -8.74 13.55 -13.16
C GLN A 49 -10.13 14.05 -12.74
N LYS A 50 -10.42 14.09 -11.44
CA LYS A 50 -11.71 14.54 -10.91
C LYS A 50 -11.94 16.06 -11.02
N SER A 51 -10.90 16.83 -11.33
CA SER A 51 -10.97 18.30 -11.45
C SER A 51 -11.18 18.76 -12.90
N GLU A 52 -11.07 17.84 -13.86
CA GLU A 52 -11.21 18.08 -15.31
C GLU A 52 -12.56 17.60 -15.88
N GLU A 53 -13.47 17.09 -15.02
CA GLU A 53 -14.85 16.70 -15.34
C GLU A 53 -15.89 17.78 -14.99
#